data_AF-Q5E5M3-F1
#
_entry.id   AF-Q5E5M3-F1
#
_cell.length_a   1.000
_cell.length_b   1.000
_cell.length_c   1.000
_cell.angle_alpha   90.00
_cell.angle_beta   90.00
_cell.angle_gamma   90.00
#
_symmetry.space_group_name_H-M   'P 1'
#
loop_
_entity.id
_entity.type
_entity.pdbx_description
1 polymer ?
#
loop_
_entity_poly.entity_id
_entity_poly.type
_entity_poly.pdbx_seq_one_letter_code
_entity_poly.pdbx_strand_id
1 'polypeptide(L)'
;MDTHLLSHLLLHKPINYSSSLLSHPLLKNGHFKSAAVLVPIVKRETGYHLILTQRAPHLRHHPSQISFPGGKVEPDDLSLIHTAIRETNEEIGINPAHIKPLVKLNTIPTISGYKVTPIVALIDENYTTAIDYGEVSSTFEAPINHLINPKNTYNHHVFNKKHTYNLIFIPFDKKLIWGVTAEIIHAMNYITA
;
A
#
# COMPACT_ATOMS: atom_id res chain seq x y z
N MET A 1 -5.01 9.38 -21.09
CA MET A 1 -4.35 8.17 -20.53
C MET A 1 -3.00 8.64 -20.05
N ASP A 2 -2.82 8.80 -18.75
CA ASP A 2 -1.81 9.71 -18.20
C ASP A 2 -0.40 9.13 -18.30
N THR A 3 0.31 9.46 -19.39
CA THR A 3 1.69 9.06 -19.66
C THR A 3 2.69 9.67 -18.68
N HIS A 4 2.25 10.60 -17.82
CA HIS A 4 3.11 11.37 -16.94
C HIS A 4 3.27 10.78 -15.53
N LEU A 5 2.44 9.81 -15.11
CA LEU A 5 2.51 9.20 -13.77
C LEU A 5 3.92 8.69 -13.43
N LEU A 6 4.53 7.90 -14.31
CA LEU A 6 5.86 7.32 -14.07
C LEU A 6 6.95 8.40 -14.04
N SER A 7 6.88 9.36 -14.96
CA SER A 7 7.81 10.50 -14.98
C SER A 7 7.68 11.33 -13.71
N HIS A 8 6.45 11.60 -13.25
CA HIS A 8 6.21 12.33 -12.02
C HIS A 8 6.72 11.59 -10.77
N LEU A 9 6.49 10.27 -10.68
CA LEU A 9 7.01 9.42 -9.61
C LEU A 9 8.55 9.48 -9.50
N LEU A 10 9.24 9.62 -10.63
CA LEU A 10 10.70 9.69 -10.67
C LEU A 10 11.24 11.11 -10.41
N LEU A 11 10.46 12.15 -10.73
CA LEU A 11 10.90 13.55 -10.70
C LEU A 11 10.54 14.31 -9.42
N HIS A 12 9.53 13.87 -8.66
CA HIS A 12 9.02 14.61 -7.50
C HIS A 12 9.41 13.95 -6.18
N LYS A 13 9.67 14.77 -5.15
CA LYS A 13 9.99 14.29 -3.79
C LYS A 13 8.82 13.49 -3.21
N PRO A 14 9.10 12.46 -2.38
CA PRO A 14 8.06 11.71 -1.70
C PRO A 14 7.25 12.65 -0.79
N ILE A 15 5.93 12.59 -0.95
CA ILE A 15 4.97 13.50 -0.31
C ILE A 15 4.68 12.98 1.10
N ASN A 16 4.36 13.90 2.01
CA ASN A 16 3.99 13.53 3.38
C ASN A 16 2.54 13.01 3.43
N TYR A 17 2.29 12.07 4.34
CA TYR A 17 0.96 11.51 4.61
C TYR A 17 0.06 12.49 5.35
N SER A 18 -1.23 12.16 5.46
CA SER A 18 -2.19 13.06 6.10
C SER A 18 -1.76 13.43 7.54
N SER A 19 -1.97 14.68 7.91
CA SER A 19 -1.70 15.14 9.29
C SER A 19 -2.52 14.35 10.30
N SER A 20 -3.73 13.95 9.92
CA SER A 20 -4.61 13.07 10.71
C SER A 20 -3.94 11.73 11.05
N LEU A 21 -3.33 11.07 10.06
CA LEU A 21 -2.59 9.83 10.29
C LEU A 21 -1.40 10.07 11.21
N LEU A 22 -0.57 11.09 10.91
CA LEU A 22 0.68 11.34 11.63
C LEU A 22 0.47 11.83 13.07
N SER A 23 -0.67 12.47 13.35
CA SER A 23 -1.07 12.91 14.69
C SER A 23 -1.97 11.91 15.42
N HIS A 24 -2.16 10.71 14.86
CA HIS A 24 -3.12 9.75 15.40
C HIS A 24 -2.76 9.36 16.85
N PRO A 25 -3.70 9.47 17.83
CA PRO A 25 -3.38 9.36 19.26
C PRO A 25 -2.83 8.01 19.71
N LEU A 26 -3.12 6.94 18.96
CA LEU A 26 -2.59 5.59 19.22
C LEU A 26 -1.16 5.38 18.67
N LEU A 27 -0.62 6.33 17.90
CA LEU A 27 0.80 6.37 17.57
C LEU A 27 1.56 6.79 18.82
N LYS A 28 1.83 5.83 19.71
CA LYS A 28 2.64 6.08 20.89
C LYS A 28 4.11 6.22 20.50
N ASN A 29 4.85 7.04 21.25
CA ASN A 29 6.32 7.04 21.27
C ASN A 29 6.79 5.65 21.72
N GLY A 30 7.14 4.79 20.77
CA GLY A 30 7.56 3.42 21.02
C GLY A 30 8.60 2.96 20.00
N HIS A 31 9.28 1.86 20.33
CA HIS A 31 10.15 1.17 19.39
C HIS A 31 9.29 0.54 18.28
N PHE A 32 9.27 1.18 17.11
CA PHE A 32 8.59 0.65 15.94
C PHE A 32 9.44 -0.46 15.30
N LYS A 33 8.79 -1.56 14.92
CA LYS A 33 9.41 -2.57 14.05
C LYS A 33 9.43 -2.06 12.62
N SER A 34 10.55 -2.24 11.92
CA SER A 34 10.63 -1.90 10.49
C SER A 34 9.80 -2.87 9.66
N ALA A 35 9.08 -2.34 8.68
CA ALA A 35 8.31 -3.09 7.70
C ALA A 35 8.40 -2.42 6.33
N ALA A 36 8.17 -3.18 5.28
CA ALA A 36 8.10 -2.66 3.91
C ALA A 36 6.93 -3.29 3.17
N VAL A 37 6.29 -2.49 2.31
CA VAL A 37 5.22 -2.96 1.42
C VAL A 37 5.60 -2.60 -0.01
N LEU A 38 5.25 -3.47 -0.95
CA LEU A 38 5.36 -3.16 -2.36
C LEU A 38 4.10 -2.39 -2.80
N VAL A 39 4.26 -1.32 -3.56
CA VAL A 39 3.17 -0.66 -4.30
C VAL A 39 3.31 -1.08 -5.77
N PRO A 40 2.81 -2.28 -6.13
CA PRO A 40 2.96 -2.85 -7.46
C PRO A 40 2.07 -2.14 -8.47
N ILE A 41 2.68 -1.61 -9.53
CA ILE A 41 2.02 -0.98 -10.66
C ILE A 41 2.17 -1.89 -11.87
N VAL A 42 1.06 -2.30 -12.47
CA VAL A 42 1.07 -3.08 -13.71
C VAL A 42 0.39 -2.30 -14.84
N LYS A 43 0.95 -2.40 -16.05
CA LYS A 43 0.36 -1.80 -17.24
C LYS A 43 -0.66 -2.77 -17.84
N ARG A 44 -1.83 -2.23 -18.17
CA ARG A 44 -2.91 -2.90 -18.91
C ARG A 44 -3.32 -2.04 -20.09
N GLU A 45 -4.11 -2.60 -21.00
CA GLU A 45 -4.70 -1.86 -22.12
C GLU A 45 -5.52 -0.65 -21.64
N THR A 46 -6.18 -0.77 -20.48
CA THR A 46 -7.00 0.27 -19.86
C THR A 46 -6.20 1.29 -19.04
N GLY A 47 -4.87 1.17 -19.01
CA GLY A 47 -3.97 2.05 -18.26
C GLY A 47 -3.22 1.33 -17.14
N TYR A 48 -2.72 2.08 -16.17
CA TYR A 48 -2.00 1.51 -15.02
C TYR A 48 -2.96 1.09 -13.91
N HIS A 49 -2.67 -0.07 -13.31
CA HIS A 49 -3.41 -0.65 -12.20
C HIS A 49 -2.49 -0.91 -11.02
N LEU A 50 -3.05 -0.86 -9.81
CA LEU A 50 -2.39 -1.38 -8.60
C LEU A 50 -2.83 -2.80 -8.35
N ILE A 51 -1.88 -3.66 -8.01
CA ILE A 51 -2.15 -5.00 -7.49
C ILE A 51 -2.31 -4.90 -5.97
N LEU A 52 -3.45 -5.36 -5.46
CA LEU A 52 -3.80 -5.32 -4.04
C LEU A 52 -4.11 -6.72 -3.53
N THR A 53 -3.95 -6.92 -2.23
CA THR A 53 -4.28 -8.16 -1.53
C THR A 53 -5.46 -7.94 -0.60
N GLN A 54 -6.27 -8.97 -0.41
CA GLN A 54 -7.22 -9.06 0.69
C GLN A 54 -6.67 -10.06 1.70
N ARG A 55 -6.40 -9.59 2.92
CA ARG A 55 -5.87 -10.41 4.00
C ARG A 55 -6.83 -11.51 4.39
N ALA A 56 -6.31 -12.71 4.68
CA ALA A 56 -7.14 -13.85 5.04
C ALA A 56 -7.99 -13.56 6.32
N PRO A 57 -9.24 -14.03 6.37
CA PRO A 57 -10.18 -13.66 7.43
C PRO A 57 -9.79 -14.24 8.81
N HIS A 58 -8.98 -15.29 8.84
CA HIS A 58 -8.56 -15.97 10.06
C HIS A 58 -7.34 -15.31 10.73
N LEU A 59 -6.75 -14.30 10.11
CA LEU A 59 -5.58 -13.61 10.67
C LEU A 59 -5.93 -12.80 11.92
N ARG A 60 -5.06 -12.91 12.93
CA ARG A 60 -5.20 -12.16 14.19
C ARG A 60 -5.21 -10.65 13.99
N HIS A 61 -4.46 -10.17 13.01
CA HIS A 61 -4.30 -8.74 12.73
C HIS A 61 -4.84 -8.41 11.35
N HIS A 62 -5.72 -7.41 11.31
CA HIS A 62 -6.30 -6.85 10.09
C HIS A 62 -7.04 -7.88 9.20
N PRO A 63 -7.91 -8.73 9.77
CA PRO A 63 -8.62 -9.73 8.98
C PRO A 63 -9.47 -9.06 7.90
N SER A 64 -9.45 -9.63 6.70
CA SER A 64 -10.23 -9.17 5.53
C SER A 64 -9.91 -7.76 5.03
N GLN A 65 -8.89 -7.08 5.58
CA GLN A 65 -8.52 -5.73 5.13
C GLN A 65 -7.82 -5.79 3.77
N ILE A 66 -8.01 -4.74 2.97
CA ILE A 66 -7.27 -4.55 1.72
C ILE A 66 -5.91 -3.92 2.02
N SER A 67 -4.85 -4.55 1.52
CA SER A 67 -3.47 -4.15 1.73
C SER A 67 -2.67 -4.18 0.44
N PHE A 68 -1.56 -3.47 0.48
CA PHE A 68 -0.43 -3.79 -0.37
C PHE A 68 0.28 -5.04 0.15
N PRO A 69 0.86 -5.87 -0.73
CA PRO A 69 1.65 -7.00 -0.28
C PRO A 69 2.90 -6.51 0.46
N GLY A 70 3.27 -7.21 1.53
CA GLY A 70 4.40 -6.81 2.36
C GLY A 70 4.27 -7.14 3.83
N GLY A 71 5.40 -7.00 4.52
CA GLY A 71 5.49 -7.41 5.90
C GLY A 71 6.70 -6.84 6.62
N LYS A 72 7.11 -7.57 7.65
CA LYS A 72 8.13 -7.13 8.60
C LYS A 72 9.52 -7.37 8.00
N VAL A 73 10.46 -6.47 8.29
CA VAL A 73 11.88 -6.72 7.99
C VAL A 73 12.40 -7.90 8.82
N GLU A 74 13.04 -8.84 8.12
CA GLU A 74 13.70 -10.00 8.72
C GLU A 74 15.22 -9.80 8.81
N PRO A 75 15.93 -10.54 9.69
CA PRO A 75 17.38 -10.39 9.87
C PRO A 75 18.19 -10.58 8.57
N ASP A 76 17.71 -11.44 7.67
CA ASP A 76 18.39 -11.77 6.41
C ASP A 76 18.00 -10.82 5.26
N ASP A 77 17.12 -9.84 5.51
CA ASP A 77 16.75 -8.86 4.50
C ASP A 77 17.87 -7.85 4.24
N LEU A 78 18.38 -7.84 3.01
CA LEU A 78 19.46 -6.95 2.60
C LEU A 78 19.06 -5.47 2.53
N SER A 79 17.76 -5.19 2.39
CA SER A 79 17.20 -3.84 2.33
C SER A 79 15.67 -3.86 2.47
N LEU A 80 15.05 -2.68 2.65
CA LEU A 80 13.59 -2.55 2.62
C LEU A 80 12.98 -2.94 1.27
N ILE A 81 13.73 -2.77 0.17
CA ILE A 81 13.32 -3.23 -1.16
C ILE A 81 13.30 -4.76 -1.19
N HIS A 82 14.32 -5.40 -0.62
CA HIS A 82 14.38 -6.86 -0.50
C HIS A 82 13.20 -7.40 0.32
N THR A 83 12.91 -6.79 1.48
CA THR A 83 11.73 -7.13 2.30
C THR A 83 10.45 -7.06 1.49
N ALA A 84 10.18 -5.94 0.80
CA ALA A 84 8.94 -5.78 0.03
C ALA A 84 8.81 -6.81 -1.11
N ILE A 85 9.92 -7.14 -1.79
CA ILE A 85 9.95 -8.14 -2.86
C ILE A 85 9.74 -9.55 -2.31
N ARG A 86 10.45 -9.92 -1.24
CA ARG A 86 10.34 -11.23 -0.58
C ARG A 86 8.91 -11.49 -0.15
N GLU A 87 8.34 -10.57 0.62
CA GLU A 87 6.96 -10.67 1.12
C GLU A 87 5.93 -10.72 -0.01
N THR A 88 6.14 -9.95 -1.09
CA THR A 88 5.25 -10.04 -2.27
C THR A 88 5.34 -11.43 -2.95
N ASN A 89 6.53 -12.03 -2.97
CA ASN A 89 6.70 -13.37 -3.50
C ASN A 89 6.06 -14.43 -2.58
N GLU A 90 6.20 -14.29 -1.26
CA GLU A 90 5.59 -15.21 -0.28
C GLU A 90 4.05 -15.13 -0.29
N GLU A 91 3.48 -13.92 -0.21
CA GLU A 91 2.03 -13.75 -0.08
C GLU A 91 1.25 -14.06 -1.36
N ILE A 92 1.77 -13.65 -2.54
CA ILE A 92 1.04 -13.73 -3.81
C ILE A 92 1.84 -14.35 -4.97
N GLY A 93 3.05 -14.83 -4.73
CA GLY A 93 3.79 -15.64 -5.70
C GLY A 93 4.38 -14.88 -6.90
N ILE A 94 4.36 -13.55 -6.89
CA ILE A 94 4.96 -12.78 -8.00
C ILE A 94 6.46 -13.02 -7.99
N ASN A 95 7.00 -13.49 -9.13
CA ASN A 95 8.42 -13.76 -9.26
C ASN A 95 9.22 -12.44 -9.11
N PRO A 96 10.27 -12.39 -8.26
CA PRO A 96 11.14 -11.21 -8.13
C PRO A 96 11.68 -10.66 -9.45
N ALA A 97 11.93 -11.52 -10.45
CA ALA A 97 12.39 -11.10 -11.78
C ALA A 97 11.37 -10.23 -12.54
N HIS A 98 10.09 -10.31 -12.17
CA HIS A 98 9.01 -9.49 -12.75
C HIS A 98 8.83 -8.15 -12.01
N ILE A 99 9.61 -7.88 -10.96
CA ILE A 99 9.46 -6.69 -10.13
C ILE A 99 10.62 -5.74 -10.38
N LYS A 100 10.31 -4.54 -10.86
CA LYS A 100 11.28 -3.45 -11.05
C LYS A 100 10.99 -2.29 -10.09
N PRO A 101 11.71 -2.19 -8.96
CA PRO A 101 11.58 -1.07 -8.03
C PRO A 101 11.91 0.27 -8.71
N LEU A 102 11.13 1.30 -8.38
CA LEU A 102 11.29 2.65 -8.92
C LEU A 102 11.67 3.66 -7.84
N VAL A 103 10.84 3.79 -6.82
CA VAL A 103 10.97 4.84 -5.80
C VAL A 103 10.51 4.35 -4.44
N LYS A 104 11.21 4.80 -3.40
CA LYS A 104 10.85 4.62 -2.00
C LYS A 104 10.05 5.83 -1.52
N LEU A 105 8.85 5.61 -1.01
CA LEU A 105 8.04 6.68 -0.40
C LEU A 105 8.46 6.89 1.07
N ASN A 106 7.97 7.97 1.67
CA ASN A 106 8.22 8.25 3.09
C ASN A 106 7.69 7.10 3.96
N THR A 107 8.34 6.84 5.09
CA THR A 107 7.90 5.81 6.03
C THR A 107 6.68 6.27 6.83
N ILE A 108 5.72 5.37 7.04
CA ILE A 108 4.48 5.59 7.79
C ILE A 108 4.54 4.83 9.12
N PRO A 109 4.36 5.49 10.27
CA PRO A 109 4.12 4.78 11.52
C PRO A 109 2.68 4.24 11.56
N THR A 110 2.51 3.01 12.04
CA THR A 110 1.19 2.37 12.17
C THR A 110 0.81 2.19 13.64
N ILE A 111 -0.50 2.16 13.90
CA ILE A 111 -1.03 1.87 15.25
C ILE A 111 -0.72 0.43 15.72
N SER A 112 -0.34 -0.46 14.79
CA SER A 112 0.12 -1.82 15.08
C SER A 112 1.59 -1.91 15.49
N GLY A 113 2.30 -0.77 15.60
CA GLY A 113 3.67 -0.71 16.08
C GLY A 113 4.74 -0.92 15.00
N TYR A 114 4.39 -0.69 13.73
CA TYR A 114 5.32 -0.78 12.61
C TYR A 114 5.67 0.60 12.03
N LYS A 115 6.85 0.69 11.43
CA LYS A 115 7.25 1.76 10.51
C LYS A 115 7.30 1.17 9.11
N VAL A 116 6.22 1.35 8.37
CA VAL A 116 6.02 0.77 7.04
C VAL A 116 6.61 1.69 5.99
N THR A 117 7.50 1.18 5.16
CA THR A 117 8.07 1.93 4.03
C THR A 117 7.51 1.40 2.70
N PRO A 118 6.73 2.20 1.95
CA PRO A 118 6.21 1.77 0.66
C PRO A 118 7.28 1.86 -0.44
N ILE A 119 7.39 0.80 -1.24
CA ILE A 119 8.29 0.70 -2.39
C ILE A 119 7.46 0.61 -3.66
N VAL A 120 7.43 1.68 -4.45
CA VAL A 120 6.73 1.68 -5.74
C VAL A 120 7.55 0.89 -6.75
N ALA A 121 6.91 -0.04 -7.45
CA ALA A 121 7.56 -0.90 -8.43
C ALA A 121 6.67 -1.12 -9.65
N LEU A 122 7.29 -1.31 -10.82
CA LEU A 122 6.62 -1.83 -12.00
C LEU A 122 6.63 -3.34 -11.98
N ILE A 123 5.50 -3.93 -12.36
CA ILE A 123 5.32 -5.36 -12.51
C ILE A 123 5.23 -5.68 -14.00
N ASP A 124 5.92 -6.75 -14.42
CA ASP A 124 5.77 -7.30 -15.77
C ASP A 124 4.29 -7.60 -16.07
N GLU A 125 3.82 -7.27 -17.27
CA GLU A 125 2.40 -7.43 -17.60
C GLU A 125 1.95 -8.90 -17.61
N ASN A 126 2.87 -9.84 -17.81
CA ASN A 126 2.63 -11.28 -17.84
C ASN A 126 2.90 -11.96 -16.49
N TYR A 127 2.92 -11.19 -15.39
CA TYR A 127 3.07 -11.79 -14.07
C TYR A 127 1.96 -12.81 -13.78
N THR A 128 2.32 -13.86 -13.06
CA THR A 128 1.39 -14.85 -12.52
C THR A 128 1.38 -14.76 -11.01
N THR A 129 0.31 -15.27 -10.40
CA THR A 129 0.16 -15.33 -8.95
C THR A 129 0.08 -16.76 -8.46
N ALA A 130 0.62 -16.99 -7.27
CA ALA A 130 0.46 -18.21 -6.50
C ALA A 130 0.20 -17.74 -5.05
N ILE A 131 -1.07 -17.68 -4.68
CA ILE A 131 -1.50 -17.10 -3.40
C ILE A 131 -1.18 -18.05 -2.25
N ASP A 132 -0.53 -17.55 -1.20
CA ASP A 132 -0.53 -18.22 0.09
C ASP A 132 -1.83 -17.92 0.85
N TYR A 133 -2.73 -18.91 0.86
CA TYR A 133 -4.02 -18.80 1.53
C TYR A 133 -3.93 -18.74 3.07
N GLY A 134 -2.75 -19.00 3.65
CA GLY A 134 -2.47 -18.74 5.06
C GLY A 134 -2.46 -17.24 5.38
N GLU A 135 -2.16 -16.38 4.40
CA GLU A 135 -2.01 -14.94 4.63
C GLU A 135 -2.98 -14.09 3.79
N VAL A 136 -3.27 -14.53 2.56
CA VAL A 136 -4.05 -13.77 1.58
C VAL A 136 -5.22 -14.60 1.10
N SER A 137 -6.44 -14.06 1.20
CA SER A 137 -7.62 -14.74 0.64
C SER A 137 -7.77 -14.53 -0.86
N SER A 138 -7.33 -13.38 -1.37
CA SER A 138 -7.44 -13.02 -2.78
C SER A 138 -6.50 -11.87 -3.14
N THR A 139 -6.17 -11.75 -4.42
CA THR A 139 -5.51 -10.58 -5.00
C THR A 139 -6.31 -10.06 -6.18
N PHE A 140 -6.25 -8.75 -6.43
CA PHE A 140 -6.99 -8.11 -7.51
C PHE A 140 -6.26 -6.85 -7.99
N GLU A 141 -6.59 -6.45 -9.22
CA GLU A 141 -6.13 -5.21 -9.82
C GLU A 141 -7.19 -4.12 -9.71
N ALA A 142 -6.75 -2.87 -9.51
CA ALA A 142 -7.61 -1.71 -9.49
C ALA A 142 -6.97 -0.55 -10.28
N PRO A 143 -7.73 0.14 -11.18
CA PRO A 143 -7.17 1.22 -11.98
C PRO A 143 -6.66 2.36 -11.08
N ILE A 144 -5.41 2.78 -11.29
CA ILE A 144 -4.79 3.87 -10.50
C ILE A 144 -5.67 5.12 -10.56
N ASN A 145 -6.17 5.47 -11.75
CA ASN A 145 -7.01 6.65 -11.95
C ASN A 145 -8.32 6.60 -11.15
N HIS A 146 -8.85 5.42 -10.84
CA HIS A 146 -9.99 5.31 -9.93
C HIS A 146 -9.57 5.59 -8.49
N LEU A 147 -8.46 4.99 -8.07
CA LEU A 147 -7.98 5.00 -6.70
C LEU A 147 -7.47 6.37 -6.23
N ILE A 148 -6.80 7.12 -7.10
CA ILE A 148 -6.25 8.44 -6.75
C ILE A 148 -7.26 9.58 -6.93
N ASN A 149 -8.37 9.34 -7.64
CA ASN A 149 -9.34 10.39 -7.95
C ASN A 149 -10.03 10.89 -6.67
N PRO A 150 -9.90 12.18 -6.31
CA PRO A 150 -10.52 12.73 -5.10
C PRO A 150 -12.04 12.54 -5.03
N LYS A 151 -12.74 12.40 -6.17
CA LYS A 151 -14.18 12.13 -6.21
C LYS A 151 -14.56 10.74 -5.69
N ASN A 152 -13.61 9.81 -5.68
CA ASN A 152 -13.78 8.44 -5.19
C ASN A 152 -13.25 8.26 -3.77
N THR A 153 -12.76 9.33 -3.14
CA THR A 153 -12.15 9.34 -1.82
C THR A 153 -13.08 10.00 -0.81
N TYR A 154 -13.34 9.32 0.30
CA TYR A 154 -14.18 9.81 1.39
C TYR A 154 -13.33 10.00 2.64
N ASN A 155 -13.42 11.18 3.25
CA ASN A 155 -12.89 11.43 4.57
C ASN A 155 -13.99 11.21 5.59
N HIS A 156 -13.76 10.35 6.58
CA HIS A 156 -14.69 10.13 7.66
C HIS A 156 -14.05 10.46 9.01
N HIS A 157 -14.77 11.23 9.83
CA HIS A 157 -14.37 11.53 11.19
C HIS A 157 -14.72 10.34 12.08
N VAL A 158 -13.71 9.59 12.53
CA VAL A 158 -13.90 8.55 13.52
C VAL A 158 -13.73 9.15 14.90
N PHE A 159 -14.76 8.99 15.73
CA PHE A 159 -14.72 9.38 17.13
C PHE A 159 -14.45 8.14 18.00
N ASN A 160 -13.36 8.17 18.76
CA ASN A 160 -13.14 7.22 19.84
C ASN A 160 -12.98 8.00 21.14
N LYS A 161 -14.01 7.99 21.99
CA LYS A 161 -14.18 8.46 23.41
C LYS A 161 -13.38 9.68 23.90
N LYS A 162 -12.13 9.87 23.51
CA LYS A 162 -11.21 10.97 23.83
C LYS A 162 -10.61 11.69 22.61
N HIS A 163 -10.73 11.17 21.39
CA HIS A 163 -10.11 11.75 20.19
C HIS A 163 -10.97 11.59 18.93
N THR A 164 -10.87 12.57 18.05
CA THR A 164 -11.37 12.53 16.68
C THR A 164 -10.19 12.40 15.73
N TYR A 165 -10.24 11.44 14.81
CA TYR A 165 -9.26 11.32 13.73
C TYR A 165 -9.97 11.07 12.41
N ASN A 166 -9.38 11.53 11.32
CA ASN A 166 -9.89 11.37 9.97
C ASN A 166 -9.30 10.11 9.36
N LEU A 167 -10.18 9.25 8.83
CA LEU A 167 -9.79 8.11 8.00
C LEU A 167 -10.17 8.36 6.55
N ILE A 168 -9.27 7.94 5.66
CA ILE A 168 -9.48 7.94 4.22
C ILE A 168 -10.09 6.60 3.82
N PHE A 169 -11.15 6.66 3.03
CA PHE A 169 -11.84 5.51 2.46
C PHE A 169 -11.92 5.63 0.94
N ILE A 170 -11.60 4.54 0.24
CA ILE A 170 -11.65 4.45 -1.22
C ILE A 170 -12.44 3.19 -1.58
N PRO A 171 -13.74 3.31 -1.91
CA PRO A 171 -14.55 2.19 -2.36
C PRO A 171 -14.15 1.75 -3.76
N PHE A 172 -14.05 0.44 -3.98
CA PHE A 172 -13.79 -0.14 -5.29
C PHE A 172 -14.34 -1.57 -5.34
N ASP A 173 -15.18 -1.87 -6.33
CA ASP A 173 -15.72 -3.21 -6.60
C ASP A 173 -16.13 -3.99 -5.32
N LYS A 174 -17.08 -3.42 -4.58
CA LYS A 174 -17.62 -3.92 -3.28
C LYS A 174 -16.59 -4.08 -2.16
N LYS A 175 -15.33 -3.69 -2.38
CA LYS A 175 -14.27 -3.64 -1.39
C LYS A 175 -14.12 -2.21 -0.90
N LEU A 176 -13.65 -2.09 0.34
CA LEU A 176 -13.38 -0.80 0.96
C LEU A 176 -11.90 -0.75 1.32
N ILE A 177 -11.17 0.16 0.68
CA ILE A 177 -9.75 0.40 0.95
C ILE A 177 -9.67 1.53 1.97
N TRP A 178 -8.93 1.33 3.06
CA TRP A 178 -8.84 2.30 4.15
C TRP A 178 -7.54 2.15 4.95
N GLY A 179 -7.32 3.05 5.91
CA GLY A 179 -6.14 3.03 6.77
C GLY A 179 -4.86 3.31 5.99
N VAL A 180 -3.77 2.61 6.34
CA VAL A 180 -2.44 2.84 5.76
C VAL A 180 -2.44 2.66 4.24
N THR A 181 -3.18 1.67 3.72
CA THR A 181 -3.30 1.44 2.27
C THR A 181 -3.90 2.65 1.55
N ALA A 182 -4.98 3.21 2.09
CA ALA A 182 -5.61 4.39 1.51
C ALA A 182 -4.74 5.65 1.65
N GLU A 183 -3.98 5.78 2.74
CA GLU A 183 -3.03 6.89 2.93
C GLU A 183 -1.87 6.85 1.92
N ILE A 184 -1.34 5.65 1.62
CA ILE A 184 -0.34 5.47 0.56
C ILE A 184 -0.91 5.88 -0.80
N ILE A 185 -2.11 5.39 -1.14
CA ILE A 185 -2.77 5.73 -2.40
C ILE A 185 -3.05 7.23 -2.49
N HIS A 186 -3.54 7.84 -1.41
CA HIS A 186 -3.82 9.28 -1.36
C HIS A 186 -2.55 10.12 -1.52
N ALA A 187 -1.43 9.68 -0.94
CA ALA A 187 -0.13 10.33 -1.16
C ALA A 187 0.32 10.27 -2.64
N MET A 188 -0.05 9.21 -3.37
CA MET A 188 0.22 9.11 -4.82
C MET A 188 -0.58 10.11 -5.65
N ASN A 189 -1.79 10.50 -5.24
CA ASN A 189 -2.57 11.51 -5.96
C ASN A 189 -1.85 12.87 -6.06
N TYR A 190 -1.08 13.24 -5.04
CA TYR A 190 -0.29 14.48 -5.07
C TYR A 190 0.95 14.38 -5.94
N ILE A 191 1.33 13.18 -6.39
CA ILE A 191 2.42 12.99 -7.35
C ILE A 191 1.91 13.26 -8.78
N THR A 192 0.63 12.99 -9.04
CA THR A 192 -0.01 13.16 -10.36
C THR A 192 -0.60 14.55 -10.62
N ALA A 193 -0.68 15.40 -9.60
CA ALA A 193 -1.18 16.78 -9.72
C ALA A 193 -0.06 17.76 -10.05
#